data_AF-A0A847HKM0-F1
#
_entry.id   AF-A0A847HKM0-F1
#
_cell.length_a   1.000
_cell.length_b   1.000
_cell.length_c   1.000
_cell.angle_alpha   90.00
_cell.angle_beta   90.00
_cell.angle_gamma   90.00
#
_symmetry.space_group_name_H-M   'P 1'
#
loop_
_entity.id
_entity.type
_entity.pdbx_description
1 polymer ?
#
loop_
_entity_poly.entity_id
_entity_poly.type
_entity_poly.pdbx_seq_one_letter_code
_entity_poly.pdbx_strand_id
1 'polypeptide(L)'
;PDWSRDRIMAEVSAAGVPCYSGSCSEIYLEKAFDSLRKAEVDSRLRGNDVDEQVEMPGLENRLPVAKELGETSLMLLVHPTLSAENINDTIRVVKDIVTRATK
;
A
#
# COMPACT_ATOMS: atom_id res chain seq x y z
N PRO A 1 13.33 14.32 9.87
CA PRO A 1 13.17 13.96 8.45
C PRO A 1 11.84 14.52 7.92
N ASP A 2 11.88 15.51 7.04
CA ASP A 2 10.66 16.19 6.54
C ASP A 2 9.99 15.44 5.36
N TRP A 3 10.49 14.25 5.00
CA TRP A 3 9.98 13.44 3.90
C TRP A 3 9.15 12.26 4.41
N SER A 4 7.87 12.22 4.00
CA SER A 4 6.96 11.09 4.16
C SER A 4 6.65 10.46 2.81
N ARG A 5 6.13 9.22 2.78
CA ARG A 5 5.58 8.58 1.57
C ARG A 5 4.59 9.51 0.87
N ASP A 6 3.70 10.14 1.63
CA ASP A 6 2.66 11.03 1.09
C ASP A 6 3.25 12.27 0.45
N ARG A 7 4.31 12.84 1.05
CA ARG A 7 5.02 13.96 0.45
C ARG A 7 5.71 13.55 -0.85
N ILE A 8 6.37 12.40 -0.89
CA ILE A 8 7.00 11.88 -2.13
C ILE A 8 5.94 11.69 -3.21
N MET A 9 4.84 11.02 -2.89
CA MET A 9 3.72 10.80 -3.81
C MET A 9 3.11 12.11 -4.33
N ALA A 10 2.94 13.11 -3.44
CA ALA A 10 2.43 14.43 -3.80
C ALA A 10 3.36 15.18 -4.75
N GLU A 11 4.68 15.14 -4.51
CA GLU A 11 5.68 15.76 -5.39
C GLU A 11 5.74 15.08 -6.76
N VAL A 12 5.64 13.75 -6.83
CA VAL A 12 5.62 13.01 -8.10
C VAL A 12 4.35 13.36 -8.89
N SER A 13 3.21 13.42 -8.22
CA SER A 13 1.92 13.81 -8.81
C SER A 13 1.93 15.26 -9.30
N ALA A 14 2.51 16.18 -8.52
CA ALA A 14 2.66 17.59 -8.90
C ALA A 14 3.57 17.78 -10.12
N ALA A 15 4.52 16.87 -10.35
CA ALA A 15 5.35 16.82 -11.55
C ALA A 15 4.65 16.15 -12.76
N GLY A 16 3.37 15.82 -12.66
CA GLY A 16 2.57 15.25 -13.75
C GLY A 16 2.72 13.74 -13.94
N VAL A 17 3.39 13.05 -13.02
CA VAL A 17 3.58 11.60 -13.08
C VAL A 17 2.60 10.92 -12.12
N PRO A 18 1.76 9.97 -12.59
CA PRO A 18 0.87 9.23 -11.71
C PRO A 18 1.63 8.41 -10.66
N CYS A 19 1.35 8.66 -9.38
CA CYS A 19 1.92 7.93 -8.25
C CYS A 19 0.86 7.74 -7.17
N TYR A 20 0.78 6.53 -6.62
CA TYR A 20 -0.28 6.15 -5.69
C TYR A 20 0.28 5.40 -4.48
N SER A 21 -0.52 5.28 -3.42
CA SER A 21 -0.27 4.32 -2.35
C SER A 21 -0.61 2.92 -2.83
N GLY A 22 0.38 2.04 -2.92
CA GLY A 22 0.22 0.67 -3.42
C GLY A 22 -0.14 -0.36 -2.35
N SER A 23 -0.48 -1.56 -2.82
CA SER A 23 -0.63 -2.84 -2.10
C SER A 23 -1.89 -3.11 -1.29
N CYS A 24 -2.68 -2.11 -0.86
CA CYS A 24 -3.79 -2.31 0.09
C CYS A 24 -3.46 -3.40 1.13
N SER A 25 -2.23 -3.36 1.65
CA SER A 25 -1.63 -4.47 2.40
C SER A 25 -2.43 -4.79 3.67
N GLU A 26 -3.22 -3.81 4.12
CA GLU A 26 -4.07 -3.89 5.28
C GLU A 26 -5.56 -3.91 4.93
N ILE A 27 -5.90 -4.52 3.79
CA ILE A 27 -7.29 -4.70 3.33
C ILE A 27 -8.19 -5.35 4.41
N TYR A 28 -7.63 -6.15 5.32
CA TYR A 28 -8.33 -6.74 6.46
C TYR A 28 -8.87 -5.71 7.48
N LEU A 29 -8.42 -4.46 7.43
CA LEU A 29 -8.92 -3.35 8.24
C LEU A 29 -10.10 -2.61 7.59
N GLU A 30 -10.39 -2.90 6.32
CA GLU A 30 -11.49 -2.25 5.60
C GLU A 30 -12.85 -2.64 6.18
N LYS A 31 -13.83 -1.73 6.10
CA LYS A 31 -15.20 -1.96 6.60
C LYS A 31 -15.85 -3.21 6.02
N ALA A 32 -15.47 -3.61 4.81
CA ALA A 32 -15.94 -4.84 4.17
C ALA A 32 -15.63 -6.11 4.98
N PHE A 33 -14.63 -6.05 5.88
CA PHE A 33 -14.17 -7.16 6.71
C PHE A 33 -14.64 -7.04 8.18
N ASP A 34 -15.48 -6.04 8.51
CA ASP A 34 -16.00 -5.86 9.89
C ASP A 34 -16.72 -7.09 10.41
N SER A 35 -17.49 -7.78 9.57
CA SER A 35 -18.19 -9.02 9.93
C SER A 35 -17.23 -10.18 10.16
N LEU A 36 -16.05 -10.18 9.53
CA LEU A 36 -15.01 -11.20 9.72
C LEU A 36 -14.19 -10.95 11.00
N ARG A 37 -14.09 -9.69 11.43
CA ARG A 37 -13.43 -9.31 12.70
C ARG A 37 -14.33 -9.55 13.92
N LYS A 38 -15.64 -9.36 13.76
CA LYS A 38 -16.63 -9.69 14.79
C LYS A 38 -16.83 -11.21 14.78
N ALA A 39 -16.92 -11.84 15.94
CA ALA A 39 -16.98 -13.30 16.09
C ALA A 39 -18.22 -13.98 15.43
N GLU A 40 -19.06 -13.23 14.71
CA GLU A 40 -20.27 -13.67 14.00
C GLU A 40 -19.94 -14.27 12.61
N VAL A 41 -18.76 -14.88 12.48
CA VAL A 41 -18.29 -15.44 11.21
C VAL A 41 -18.88 -16.82 11.00
N ASP A 42 -19.53 -17.02 9.86
CA ASP A 42 -19.86 -18.34 9.32
C ASP A 42 -18.61 -19.23 9.38
N SER A 43 -18.69 -20.35 10.10
CA SER A 43 -17.56 -21.24 10.35
C SER A 43 -16.87 -21.74 9.06
N ARG A 44 -17.55 -21.66 7.90
CA ARG A 44 -16.99 -21.99 6.58
C ARG A 44 -16.00 -20.95 6.04
N LEU A 45 -16.02 -19.73 6.55
CA LEU A 45 -15.12 -18.63 6.13
C LEU A 45 -13.82 -18.59 6.94
N ARG A 46 -13.75 -19.31 8.07
CA ARG A 46 -12.50 -19.60 8.77
C ARG A 46 -11.87 -20.80 8.04
N GLY A 47 -10.75 -20.58 7.34
CA GLY A 47 -10.08 -21.66 6.61
C GLY A 47 -9.76 -22.85 7.52
N ASN A 48 -9.59 -24.05 6.94
CA ASN A 48 -9.35 -25.29 7.71
C ASN A 48 -8.01 -25.29 8.49
N ASP A 49 -7.15 -24.28 8.27
CA ASP A 49 -5.79 -24.18 8.82
C ASP A 49 -5.64 -23.11 9.92
N VAL A 50 -6.74 -22.50 10.39
CA VAL A 50 -6.66 -21.62 11.57
C VAL A 50 -6.75 -22.46 12.84
N ASP A 51 -5.61 -22.59 13.53
CA ASP A 51 -5.59 -22.85 14.97
C ASP A 51 -6.72 -22.03 15.60
N GLU A 52 -7.60 -22.68 16.38
CA GLU A 52 -8.80 -22.07 17.01
C GLU A 52 -8.47 -20.82 17.87
N GLN A 53 -7.19 -20.56 18.12
CA GLN A 53 -6.66 -19.46 18.93
C GLN A 53 -6.05 -18.29 18.14
N VAL A 54 -6.00 -18.32 16.80
CA VAL A 54 -5.45 -17.20 16.03
C VAL A 54 -6.44 -16.04 16.03
N GLU A 55 -6.12 -15.00 16.81
CA GLU A 55 -6.85 -13.74 16.79
C GLU A 55 -6.74 -13.08 15.40
N MET A 56 -7.87 -12.65 14.84
CA MET A 56 -7.88 -11.95 13.56
C MET A 56 -7.18 -10.59 13.70
N PRO A 57 -6.25 -10.22 12.80
CA PRO A 57 -5.53 -8.96 12.89
C PRO A 57 -6.50 -7.77 12.81
N GLY A 58 -6.23 -6.77 13.64
CA GLY A 58 -7.10 -5.60 13.83
C GLY A 58 -6.28 -4.32 13.98
N LEU A 59 -6.94 -3.23 14.36
CA LEU A 59 -6.28 -1.92 14.54
C LEU A 59 -5.17 -1.96 15.60
N GLU A 60 -5.36 -2.77 16.64
CA GLU A 60 -4.41 -2.92 17.75
C GLU A 60 -3.29 -3.91 17.42
N ASN A 61 -3.58 -4.94 16.62
CA ASN A 61 -2.66 -6.03 16.28
C ASN A 61 -2.47 -6.14 14.74
N ARG A 62 -1.91 -5.08 14.14
CA ARG A 62 -1.64 -5.01 12.69
C ARG A 62 -0.50 -5.96 12.30
N LEU A 63 -0.62 -6.64 11.16
CA LEU A 63 0.45 -7.48 10.61
C LEU A 63 1.68 -6.62 10.28
N PRO A 64 2.88 -6.88 10.85
CA PRO A 64 4.01 -5.96 10.76
C PRO A 64 4.43 -5.60 9.32
N VAL A 65 4.55 -6.61 8.46
CA VAL A 65 4.93 -6.42 7.05
C VAL A 65 3.83 -5.67 6.29
N ALA A 66 2.56 -5.94 6.59
CA ALA A 66 1.45 -5.25 5.94
C ALA A 66 1.42 -3.75 6.30
N LYS A 67 1.62 -3.44 7.58
CA LYS A 67 1.75 -2.06 8.07
C LYS A 67 2.89 -1.34 7.38
N GLU A 68 4.08 -1.95 7.35
CA GLU A 68 5.26 -1.35 6.73
C GLU A 68 5.03 -1.07 5.24
N LEU A 69 4.49 -2.04 4.49
CA LEU A 69 4.12 -1.85 3.08
C LEU A 69 3.11 -0.71 2.91
N GLY A 70 2.09 -0.62 3.77
CA GLY A 70 1.10 0.45 3.71
C GLY A 70 1.73 1.83 3.94
N GLU A 71 2.69 1.93 4.84
CA GLU A 71 3.33 3.18 5.23
C GLU A 71 4.47 3.62 4.29
N THR A 72 5.09 2.69 3.57
CA THR A 72 6.34 2.95 2.81
C THR A 72 6.27 2.69 1.32
N SER A 73 5.28 1.94 0.83
CA SER A 73 5.22 1.57 -0.60
C SER A 73 4.64 2.68 -1.48
N LEU A 74 5.09 2.68 -2.74
CA LEU A 74 4.57 3.51 -3.83
C LEU A 74 4.14 2.60 -4.99
N MET A 75 3.07 2.97 -5.67
CA MET A 75 2.60 2.31 -6.89
C MET A 75 2.75 3.27 -8.07
N LEU A 76 3.33 2.76 -9.15
CA LEU A 76 3.58 3.48 -10.40
C LEU A 76 2.79 2.85 -11.54
N LEU A 77 2.30 3.67 -12.47
CA LEU A 77 1.52 3.19 -13.61
C LEU A 77 2.45 2.57 -14.68
N VAL A 78 2.18 1.33 -15.08
CA VAL A 78 2.96 0.57 -16.09
C VAL A 78 2.10 0.03 -17.23
N HIS A 79 1.03 0.74 -17.57
CA HIS A 79 0.06 0.29 -18.57
C HIS A 79 0.71 0.08 -19.96
N PRO A 80 0.32 -0.96 -20.74
CA PRO A 80 0.92 -1.24 -22.05
C PRO A 80 0.82 -0.12 -23.10
N THR A 81 -0.08 0.85 -22.91
CA THR A 81 -0.21 2.00 -23.83
C THR A 81 0.76 3.13 -23.53
N LEU A 82 1.55 3.05 -22.46
CA LEU A 82 2.58 4.03 -22.16
C LEU A 82 3.74 3.86 -23.15
N SER A 83 4.17 4.97 -23.75
CA SER A 83 5.34 4.95 -24.61
C SER A 83 6.61 4.80 -23.77
N ALA A 84 7.70 4.37 -24.42
CA ALA A 84 9.02 4.35 -23.78
C ALA A 84 9.43 5.74 -23.27
N GLU A 85 9.03 6.81 -23.96
CA GLU A 85 9.25 8.20 -23.53
C GLU A 85 8.51 8.51 -22.23
N ASN A 86 7.23 8.12 -22.11
CA ASN A 86 6.46 8.32 -20.87
C ASN A 86 7.09 7.57 -19.68
N ILE A 87 7.60 6.37 -19.91
CA ILE A 87 8.31 5.59 -18.88
C ILE A 87 9.62 6.28 -18.48
N ASN A 88 10.38 6.79 -19.44
CA ASN A 88 11.62 7.52 -19.16
C ASN A 88 11.39 8.81 -18.37
N ASP A 89 10.33 9.55 -18.69
CA ASP A 89 9.93 10.73 -17.92
C ASP A 89 9.54 10.37 -16.49
N THR A 90 8.78 9.28 -16.31
CA THR A 90 8.42 8.74 -14.98
C THR A 90 9.69 8.40 -14.18
N ILE A 91 10.63 7.68 -14.77
CA ILE A 91 11.91 7.33 -14.13
C ILE A 91 12.68 8.59 -13.73
N ARG A 92 12.78 9.59 -14.61
CA ARG A 92 13.51 10.84 -14.35
C ARG A 92 12.92 11.58 -13.15
N VAL A 93 11.60 11.77 -13.13
CA VAL A 93 10.88 12.48 -12.07
C VAL A 93 11.00 11.75 -10.74
N VAL A 94 10.72 10.45 -10.72
CA VAL A 94 10.79 9.64 -9.48
C VAL A 94 12.21 9.64 -8.93
N LYS A 95 13.23 9.49 -9.79
CA LYS A 95 14.63 9.50 -9.36
C LYS A 95 15.05 10.83 -8.76
N ASP A 96 14.65 11.96 -9.35
CA ASP A 96 14.95 13.28 -8.80
C ASP A 96 14.35 13.44 -7.39
N ILE A 97 13.05 13.18 -7.25
CA ILE A 97 12.33 13.36 -5.99
C ILE A 97 12.87 12.44 -4.90
N VAL A 98 13.09 11.17 -5.21
CA VAL A 98 13.67 10.23 -4.24
C VAL A 98 15.08 10.67 -3.86
N THR A 99 15.89 11.17 -4.80
CA THR A 99 17.23 11.72 -4.48
C THR A 99 17.15 12.92 -3.55
N ARG A 100 16.16 13.81 -3.72
CA ARG A 100 15.90 14.93 -2.78
C ARG A 100 15.43 14.45 -1.41
N ALA A 101 14.71 13.31 -1.35
CA ALA A 101 14.21 12.73 -0.12
C ALA A 101 15.27 11.97 0.70
N THR A 102 16.32 11.47 0.04
CA THR A 102 17.39 10.67 0.68
C THR A 102 18.63 11.49 1.07
N LYS A 103 18.65 12.79 0.77
CA LYS A 103 19.71 13.71 1.21
C LYS A 103 19.35 14.31 2.57
#